data_AF-A0A2Z6S9Y7-F1
#
_entry.id   AF-A0A2Z6S9Y7-F1
#
_cell.length_a   1.000
_cell.length_b   1.000
_cell.length_c   1.000
_cell.angle_alpha   90.00
_cell.angle_beta   90.00
_cell.angle_gamma   90.00
#
_symmetry.space_group_name_H-M   'P 1'
#
loop_
_entity.id
_entity.type
_entity.pdbx_description
1 polymer ?
#
loop_
_entity_poly.entity_id
_entity_poly.type
_entity_poly.pdbx_seq_one_letter_code
_entity_poly.pdbx_strand_id
1 'polypeptide(L)'
;MKPFMFFIALFSLLLVNTNAQLTCEQHFNTPVCNECQTELWNSSGNQSTTCTFYGNLFMEYQQKPFTYDYNMTSFDNLINELCSSEFTCTYEESKQIWGNIMEKCANELSTYVDWSAAPSTLEQNQHSVIASYGSLFFFYFAVPEHNSICYKSSSGEFCGVESIKPVIDWLKQEVPEGNIQISYDHQFVYKEDGTSIKIPTELLTSCGECGVNMINEYENWIDQYGVPDPIVKNVFGGSLDALKVYSSCPLVLFS
;
A
#
# COMPACT_ATOMS: atom_id res chain seq x y z
N MET A 1 -11.83 -15.80 -3.69
CA MET A 1 -11.86 -14.38 -3.25
C MET A 1 -10.55 -13.79 -3.74
N LYS A 2 -10.61 -12.85 -4.68
CA LYS A 2 -9.44 -12.36 -5.44
C LYS A 2 -9.51 -10.83 -5.44
N PRO A 3 -8.82 -10.13 -4.54
CA PRO A 3 -8.80 -8.66 -4.55
C PRO A 3 -7.58 -8.15 -5.33
N PHE A 4 -7.77 -6.99 -5.97
CA PHE A 4 -6.74 -6.17 -6.61
C PHE A 4 -6.11 -5.24 -5.58
N MET A 5 -4.83 -4.95 -5.78
CA MET A 5 -4.03 -4.09 -4.91
C MET A 5 -4.30 -2.62 -5.22
N PHE A 6 -5.05 -1.95 -4.36
CA PHE A 6 -4.86 -0.51 -4.16
C PHE A 6 -4.14 -0.34 -2.83
N PHE A 7 -2.81 -0.41 -2.84
CA PHE A 7 -1.95 -0.26 -1.66
C PHE A 7 -2.12 1.08 -0.91
N ILE A 8 -2.96 1.99 -1.42
CA ILE A 8 -3.28 3.31 -0.88
C ILE A 8 -3.85 3.25 0.54
N ALA A 9 -4.59 2.19 0.91
CA ALA A 9 -5.15 2.10 2.27
C ALA A 9 -4.22 1.44 3.29
N LEU A 10 -3.06 0.91 2.88
CA LEU A 10 -2.40 -0.11 3.68
C LEU A 10 -1.51 0.45 4.81
N PHE A 11 -1.28 1.75 4.94
CA PHE A 11 -0.13 2.17 5.76
C PHE A 11 -0.21 3.50 6.48
N SER A 12 -1.35 3.82 7.12
CA SER A 12 -1.59 5.00 8.00
C SER A 12 -0.46 5.45 8.94
N LEU A 13 0.62 4.67 9.13
CA LEU A 13 1.72 4.98 10.03
C LEU A 13 3.14 4.84 9.45
N LEU A 14 3.36 4.62 8.15
CA LEU A 14 4.74 4.38 7.66
C LEU A 14 5.61 5.61 7.44
N LEU A 15 5.05 6.81 7.56
CA LEU A 15 5.84 8.02 7.69
C LEU A 15 5.51 8.76 8.98
N VAL A 16 6.60 9.17 9.61
CA VAL A 16 6.69 10.25 10.56
C VAL A 16 6.08 11.48 9.90
N ASN A 17 5.09 12.09 10.54
CA ASN A 17 4.63 13.41 10.15
C ASN A 17 5.87 14.34 10.15
N THR A 18 6.38 14.73 8.99
CA THR A 18 7.61 15.54 8.86
C THR A 18 7.47 16.94 9.47
N ASN A 19 6.25 17.36 9.81
CA ASN A 19 5.98 18.57 10.59
C ASN A 19 6.10 18.38 12.11
N ALA A 20 6.11 17.13 12.59
CA ALA A 20 6.44 16.77 13.96
C ALA A 20 7.83 16.13 13.97
N GLN A 21 8.82 16.79 14.59
CA GLN A 21 10.13 16.20 14.85
C GLN A 21 10.01 15.06 15.87
N LEU A 22 9.44 13.93 15.46
CA LEU A 22 9.47 12.72 16.26
C LEU A 22 10.89 12.13 16.21
N THR A 23 11.30 11.44 17.26
CA THR A 23 12.42 10.52 17.22
C THR A 23 11.93 9.10 16.91
N CYS A 24 12.83 8.18 16.60
CA CYS A 24 12.51 6.78 16.41
C CYS A 24 11.75 6.22 17.63
N GLU A 25 12.21 6.54 18.84
CA GLU A 25 11.61 6.15 20.11
C GLU A 25 10.17 6.64 20.25
N GLN A 26 9.91 7.89 19.84
CA GLN A 26 8.57 8.47 19.90
C GLN A 26 7.64 7.84 18.87
N HIS A 27 8.15 7.51 17.69
CA HIS A 27 7.37 6.85 16.64
C HIS A 27 6.97 5.42 17.02
N PHE A 28 7.90 4.64 17.56
CA PHE A 28 7.65 3.25 17.97
C PHE A 28 7.19 3.11 19.42
N ASN A 29 7.02 4.22 20.13
CA ASN A 29 6.65 4.27 21.55
C ASN A 29 7.51 3.32 22.41
N THR A 30 8.83 3.40 22.24
CA THR A 30 9.83 2.57 22.93
C THR A 30 10.90 3.44 23.58
N PRO A 31 11.48 3.08 24.74
CA PRO A 31 12.57 3.85 25.33
C PRO A 31 13.85 3.86 24.48
N VAL A 32 14.06 2.82 23.67
CA VAL A 32 15.21 2.69 22.75
C VAL A 32 14.75 1.92 21.53
N CYS A 33 15.04 2.42 20.34
CA CYS A 33 14.80 1.68 19.11
C CYS A 33 15.73 0.48 18.96
N ASN A 34 15.16 -0.67 18.60
CA ASN A 34 15.94 -1.83 18.21
C ASN A 34 16.51 -1.66 16.78
N GLU A 35 17.25 -2.66 16.30
CA GLU A 35 17.88 -2.61 14.98
C GLU A 35 16.84 -2.49 13.84
N CYS A 36 15.76 -3.26 13.90
CA CYS A 36 14.67 -3.18 12.92
C CYS A 36 14.03 -1.79 12.91
N GLN A 37 13.60 -1.29 14.06
CA GLN A 37 12.97 0.03 14.21
C GLN A 37 13.87 1.15 13.70
N THR A 38 15.17 1.05 13.97
CA THR A 38 16.17 1.99 13.46
C THR A 38 16.29 1.93 11.93
N GLU A 39 16.25 0.74 11.34
CA GLU A 39 16.27 0.59 9.87
C GLU A 39 15.01 1.18 9.24
N LEU A 40 13.84 0.85 9.77
CA LEU A 40 12.57 1.39 9.28
C LEU A 40 12.57 2.93 9.35
N TRP A 41 12.98 3.47 10.49
CA TRP A 41 13.16 4.92 10.69
C TRP A 41 14.08 5.54 9.62
N ASN A 42 15.26 4.96 9.41
CA ASN A 42 16.23 5.51 8.45
C ASN A 42 15.75 5.41 7.00
N SER A 43 15.08 4.31 6.64
CA SER A 43 14.53 4.09 5.30
C SER A 43 13.43 5.11 4.96
N SER A 44 12.68 5.57 5.97
CA SER A 44 11.56 6.51 5.81
C SER A 44 11.94 7.99 5.79
N GLY A 45 13.01 8.40 6.49
CA GLY A 45 13.24 9.81 6.81
C GLY A 45 14.62 10.38 6.51
N ASN A 46 15.62 9.56 6.17
CA ASN A 46 17.02 10.01 6.14
C ASN A 46 17.83 9.56 4.91
N GLN A 47 17.28 8.76 4.01
CA GLN A 47 17.98 8.38 2.78
C GLN A 47 17.53 9.27 1.63
N SER A 48 18.51 9.83 0.90
CA SER A 48 18.32 10.41 -0.44
C SER A 48 18.02 9.29 -1.43
N THR A 49 16.88 8.60 -1.25
CA THR A 49 16.41 7.59 -2.18
C THR A 49 15.50 8.21 -3.21
N THR A 50 15.52 7.66 -4.42
CA THR A 50 14.61 7.99 -5.51
C THR A 50 13.32 7.16 -5.44
N CYS A 51 13.26 6.16 -4.54
CA CYS A 51 12.13 5.26 -4.32
C CYS A 51 11.09 5.85 -3.37
N THR A 52 10.73 7.12 -3.56
CA THR A 52 9.87 7.89 -2.64
C THR A 52 8.41 7.99 -3.07
N PHE A 53 8.03 7.41 -4.21
CA PHE A 53 6.68 7.54 -4.77
C PHE A 53 5.57 7.23 -3.76
N TYR A 54 5.62 6.06 -3.12
CA TYR A 54 4.68 5.70 -2.04
C TYR A 54 4.79 6.61 -0.82
N GLY A 55 6.00 6.98 -0.43
CA GLY A 55 6.20 7.88 0.71
C GLY A 55 5.52 9.22 0.49
N ASN A 56 5.65 9.79 -0.70
CA ASN A 56 5.02 11.07 -1.04
C ASN A 56 3.49 10.94 -1.14
N LEU A 57 2.99 9.85 -1.74
CA LEU A 57 1.56 9.53 -1.77
C LEU A 57 0.98 9.42 -0.35
N PHE A 58 1.77 8.87 0.56
CA PHE A 58 1.39 8.61 1.93
C PHE A 58 1.39 9.87 2.84
N MET A 59 2.40 10.75 2.75
CA MET A 59 2.46 11.97 3.57
C MET A 59 1.20 12.83 3.39
N GLU A 60 0.68 12.91 2.18
CA GLU A 60 -0.50 13.70 1.87
C GLU A 60 -1.79 13.03 2.38
N TYR A 61 -1.86 11.68 2.37
CA TYR A 61 -2.97 10.95 3.00
C TYR A 61 -3.09 11.24 4.50
N GLN A 62 -1.96 11.28 5.23
CA GLN A 62 -1.96 11.59 6.67
C GLN A 62 -2.39 13.03 6.97
N GLN A 63 -2.05 13.97 6.09
CA GLN A 63 -2.34 15.39 6.32
C GLN A 63 -3.78 15.76 5.92
N LYS A 64 -4.36 15.06 4.94
CA LYS A 64 -5.72 15.30 4.41
C LYS A 64 -6.36 13.99 3.96
N PRO A 65 -7.01 13.25 4.86
CA PRO A 65 -7.54 11.96 4.48
C PRO A 65 -8.81 12.20 3.64
N PHE A 66 -8.75 11.89 2.34
CA PHE A 66 -9.86 12.05 1.39
C PHE A 66 -11.09 11.18 1.77
N THR A 67 -10.90 10.24 2.69
CA THR A 67 -11.94 9.37 3.24
C THR A 67 -12.93 10.07 4.16
N TYR A 68 -12.65 11.32 4.59
CA TYR A 68 -13.53 12.07 5.49
C TYR A 68 -14.65 12.83 4.77
N ASP A 69 -14.47 13.21 3.49
CA ASP A 69 -15.48 13.93 2.71
C ASP A 69 -15.75 13.31 1.32
N TYR A 70 -15.08 12.20 1.00
CA TYR A 70 -15.12 11.53 -0.29
C TYR A 70 -14.79 12.43 -1.48
N ASN A 71 -14.04 13.50 -1.23
CA ASN A 71 -13.61 14.45 -2.23
C ASN A 71 -12.27 14.02 -2.82
N MET A 72 -12.32 13.62 -4.09
CA MET A 72 -11.15 13.14 -4.81
C MET A 72 -10.25 14.25 -5.34
N THR A 73 -10.60 15.54 -5.21
CA THR A 73 -9.78 16.64 -5.76
C THR A 73 -8.37 16.66 -5.17
N SER A 74 -8.22 16.47 -3.86
CA SER A 74 -6.89 16.44 -3.25
C SER A 74 -6.07 15.24 -3.71
N PHE A 75 -6.71 14.07 -3.84
CA PHE A 75 -6.07 12.87 -4.35
C PHE A 75 -5.67 13.00 -5.82
N ASP A 76 -6.54 13.54 -6.67
CA ASP A 76 -6.27 13.79 -8.09
C ASP A 76 -5.08 14.76 -8.26
N ASN A 77 -5.07 15.87 -7.53
CA ASN A 77 -3.94 16.81 -7.56
C ASN A 77 -2.63 16.14 -7.14
N LEU A 78 -2.68 15.31 -6.09
CA LEU A 78 -1.52 14.56 -5.62
C LEU A 78 -0.99 13.60 -6.67
N ILE A 79 -1.86 12.78 -7.27
CA ILE A 79 -1.44 11.86 -8.35
C ILE A 79 -0.86 12.65 -9.53
N ASN A 80 -1.47 13.76 -9.92
CA ASN A 80 -0.93 14.60 -10.99
C ASN A 80 0.47 15.14 -10.67
N GLU A 81 0.71 15.60 -9.43
CA GLU A 81 2.02 16.10 -9.01
C GLU A 81 3.07 14.99 -8.98
N LEU A 82 2.75 13.85 -8.37
CA LEU A 82 3.65 12.71 -8.26
C LEU A 82 4.01 12.12 -9.64
N CYS A 83 3.02 11.96 -10.50
CA CYS A 83 3.22 11.39 -11.83
C CYS A 83 3.83 12.37 -12.85
N SER A 84 3.84 13.67 -12.54
CA SER A 84 4.58 14.67 -13.31
C SER A 84 6.02 14.83 -12.84
N SER A 85 6.36 14.31 -11.66
CA SER A 85 7.69 14.36 -11.09
C SER A 85 8.58 13.28 -11.69
N GLU A 86 9.89 13.53 -11.75
CA GLU A 86 10.82 12.53 -12.26
C GLU A 86 10.93 11.36 -11.26
N PHE A 87 10.67 10.13 -11.74
CA PHE A 87 10.83 8.90 -10.96
C PHE A 87 12.01 8.10 -11.51
N THR A 88 13.02 7.89 -10.68
CA THR A 88 14.29 7.26 -11.08
C THR A 88 14.67 6.04 -10.23
N CYS A 89 13.75 5.57 -9.38
CA CYS A 89 13.96 4.36 -8.59
C CYS A 89 14.22 3.16 -9.48
N THR A 90 15.32 2.47 -9.21
CA THR A 90 15.68 1.23 -9.90
C THR A 90 15.40 0.02 -9.02
N TYR A 91 15.27 -1.15 -9.66
CA TYR A 91 15.17 -2.41 -8.92
C TYR A 91 16.34 -2.59 -7.94
N GLU A 92 17.58 -2.33 -8.35
CA GLU A 92 18.76 -2.51 -7.49
C GLU A 92 18.77 -1.55 -6.28
N GLU A 93 18.38 -0.29 -6.48
CA GLU A 93 18.25 0.66 -5.38
C GLU A 93 17.17 0.20 -4.39
N SER A 94 15.98 -0.14 -4.90
CA SER A 94 14.88 -0.63 -4.06
C SER A 94 15.25 -1.90 -3.30
N LYS A 95 15.99 -2.81 -3.96
CA LYS A 95 16.46 -4.09 -3.41
C LYS A 95 17.46 -3.94 -2.30
N GLN A 96 18.35 -2.97 -2.40
CA GLN A 96 19.25 -2.67 -1.30
C GLN A 96 18.45 -2.25 -0.06
N ILE A 97 17.42 -1.43 -0.22
CA ILE A 97 16.60 -0.93 0.88
C ILE A 97 15.77 -2.06 1.50
N TRP A 98 14.96 -2.76 0.70
CA TRP A 98 14.14 -3.85 1.26
C TRP A 98 14.98 -5.05 1.73
N GLY A 99 16.16 -5.26 1.17
CA GLY A 99 17.11 -6.29 1.63
C GLY A 99 17.59 -6.03 3.06
N ASN A 100 17.94 -4.78 3.38
CA ASN A 100 18.30 -4.39 4.75
C ASN A 100 17.13 -4.57 5.72
N ILE A 101 15.90 -4.23 5.28
CA ILE A 101 14.69 -4.44 6.08
C ILE A 101 14.49 -5.94 6.35
N MET A 102 14.64 -6.80 5.33
CA MET A 102 14.53 -8.24 5.50
C MET A 102 15.54 -8.82 6.49
N GLU A 103 16.78 -8.33 6.46
CA GLU A 103 17.84 -8.76 7.37
C GLU A 103 17.55 -8.29 8.81
N LYS A 104 17.31 -6.99 9.00
CA LYS A 104 17.21 -6.37 10.33
C LYS A 104 15.87 -6.58 11.02
N CYS A 105 14.81 -6.80 10.24
CA CYS A 105 13.45 -7.03 10.73
C CYS A 105 13.00 -8.49 10.56
N ALA A 106 13.94 -9.46 10.50
CA ALA A 106 13.60 -10.86 10.27
C ALA A 106 12.62 -11.44 11.31
N ASN A 107 12.70 -10.98 12.56
CA ASN A 107 11.79 -11.41 13.63
C ASN A 107 10.36 -10.88 13.40
N GLU A 108 10.23 -9.59 13.13
CA GLU A 108 8.98 -8.92 12.80
C GLU A 108 8.34 -9.54 11.54
N LEU A 109 9.12 -9.73 10.49
CA LEU A 109 8.71 -10.33 9.22
C LEU A 109 8.45 -11.84 9.31
N SER A 110 8.68 -12.48 10.46
CA SER A 110 8.26 -13.87 10.72
C SER A 110 6.93 -13.96 11.47
N THR A 111 6.44 -12.82 11.96
CA THR A 111 5.21 -12.75 12.77
C THR A 111 3.99 -12.78 11.84
N TYR A 112 3.01 -13.61 12.20
CA TYR A 112 1.72 -13.65 11.52
C TYR A 112 0.90 -12.41 11.89
N VAL A 113 0.23 -11.86 10.87
CA VAL A 113 -0.69 -10.73 11.00
C VAL A 113 -2.02 -11.14 10.40
N ASP A 114 -3.10 -10.87 11.13
CA ASP A 114 -4.44 -10.93 10.54
C ASP A 114 -4.69 -9.64 9.76
N TRP A 115 -4.31 -9.64 8.47
CA TRP A 115 -4.44 -8.49 7.57
C TRP A 115 -5.90 -8.02 7.38
N SER A 116 -6.87 -8.85 7.76
CA SER A 116 -8.28 -8.53 7.67
C SER A 116 -8.79 -7.75 8.89
N ALA A 117 -8.03 -7.72 9.98
CA ALA A 117 -8.41 -7.02 11.21
C ALA A 117 -8.41 -5.49 11.06
N ALA A 118 -9.09 -4.82 12.00
CA ALA A 118 -9.12 -3.35 12.05
C ALA A 118 -7.69 -2.80 12.21
N PRO A 119 -7.24 -1.88 11.33
CA PRO A 119 -5.89 -1.31 11.38
C PRO A 119 -5.50 -0.79 12.76
N SER A 120 -6.38 -0.01 13.39
CA SER A 120 -6.13 0.54 14.74
C SER A 120 -5.79 -0.52 15.79
N THR A 121 -6.38 -1.71 15.70
CA THR A 121 -6.10 -2.81 16.63
C THR A 121 -4.72 -3.42 16.38
N LEU A 122 -4.32 -3.54 15.11
CA LEU A 122 -3.00 -4.02 14.73
C LEU A 122 -1.92 -3.01 15.10
N GLU A 123 -2.15 -1.73 14.82
CA GLU A 123 -1.22 -0.65 15.13
C GLU A 123 -0.93 -0.55 16.63
N GLN A 124 -1.95 -0.66 17.48
CA GLN A 124 -1.76 -0.60 18.94
C GLN A 124 -0.87 -1.73 19.48
N ASN A 125 -0.95 -2.92 18.88
CA ASN A 125 -0.35 -4.13 19.45
C ASN A 125 0.87 -4.64 18.68
N GLN A 126 1.02 -4.24 17.42
CA GLN A 126 1.94 -4.84 16.45
C GLN A 126 2.58 -3.80 15.53
N HIS A 127 2.65 -2.52 15.93
CA HIS A 127 3.18 -1.41 15.10
C HIS A 127 4.48 -1.76 14.36
N SER A 128 5.50 -2.27 15.05
CA SER A 128 6.77 -2.64 14.40
C SER A 128 6.60 -3.76 13.37
N VAL A 129 5.74 -4.75 13.62
CA VAL A 129 5.47 -5.82 12.65
C VAL A 129 4.81 -5.27 11.40
N ILE A 130 3.76 -4.45 11.57
CA ILE A 130 3.05 -3.81 10.45
C ILE A 130 3.99 -2.90 9.66
N ALA A 131 4.80 -2.11 10.36
CA ALA A 131 5.78 -1.24 9.73
C ALA A 131 6.83 -2.03 8.93
N SER A 132 7.34 -3.16 9.46
CA SER A 132 8.29 -4.00 8.73
C SER A 132 7.73 -4.55 7.43
N TYR A 133 6.52 -5.15 7.47
CA TYR A 133 5.88 -5.63 6.25
C TYR A 133 5.64 -4.48 5.28
N GLY A 134 5.17 -3.35 5.79
CA GLY A 134 4.82 -2.27 4.90
C GLY A 134 5.98 -1.58 4.23
N SER A 135 7.10 -1.38 4.92
CA SER A 135 8.33 -0.91 4.27
C SER A 135 8.83 -1.93 3.24
N LEU A 136 8.73 -3.24 3.53
CA LEU A 136 9.06 -4.28 2.56
C LEU A 136 8.17 -4.17 1.29
N PHE A 137 6.85 -4.03 1.45
CA PHE A 137 5.93 -3.82 0.32
C PHE A 137 6.24 -2.55 -0.45
N PHE A 138 6.45 -1.44 0.25
CA PHE A 138 6.72 -0.13 -0.34
C PHE A 138 7.91 -0.14 -1.26
N PHE A 139 9.04 -0.64 -0.77
CA PHE A 139 10.25 -0.64 -1.58
C PHE A 139 10.20 -1.73 -2.65
N TYR A 140 9.64 -2.91 -2.38
CA TYR A 140 9.55 -3.96 -3.38
C TYR A 140 8.63 -3.58 -4.55
N PHE A 141 7.49 -2.92 -4.30
CA PHE A 141 6.52 -2.54 -5.34
C PHE A 141 6.63 -1.09 -5.81
N ALA A 142 7.62 -0.31 -5.36
CA ALA A 142 7.75 1.11 -5.71
C ALA A 142 7.69 1.36 -7.22
N VAL A 143 8.41 0.55 -8.00
CA VAL A 143 8.50 0.69 -9.47
C VAL A 143 7.19 0.26 -10.17
N PRO A 144 6.68 -0.97 -9.99
CA PRO A 144 5.45 -1.39 -10.66
C PRO A 144 4.25 -0.55 -10.22
N GLU A 145 4.17 -0.10 -8.97
CA GLU A 145 3.08 0.80 -8.55
C GLU A 145 3.18 2.16 -9.25
N HIS A 146 4.36 2.79 -9.27
CA HIS A 146 4.54 4.05 -9.98
C HIS A 146 4.07 3.93 -11.44
N ASN A 147 4.54 2.91 -12.15
CA ASN A 147 4.14 2.68 -13.54
C ASN A 147 2.64 2.42 -13.68
N SER A 148 2.04 1.71 -12.72
CA SER A 148 0.61 1.39 -12.72
C SER A 148 -0.26 2.62 -12.47
N ILE A 149 0.06 3.40 -11.44
CA ILE A 149 -0.70 4.60 -11.04
C ILE A 149 -0.54 5.71 -12.07
N CYS A 150 0.69 5.92 -12.55
CA CYS A 150 1.03 7.01 -13.47
C CYS A 150 0.78 6.67 -14.94
N TYR A 151 0.27 5.48 -15.24
CA TYR A 151 -0.26 5.20 -16.57
C TYR A 151 -1.46 6.09 -16.85
N LYS A 152 -1.44 6.74 -18.02
CA LYS A 152 -2.54 7.58 -18.48
C LYS A 152 -3.43 6.76 -19.41
N SER A 153 -4.67 6.52 -18.99
CA SER A 153 -5.61 5.74 -19.79
C SER A 153 -6.11 6.54 -21.00
N SER A 154 -6.88 5.87 -21.86
CA SER A 154 -7.57 6.49 -22.99
C SER A 154 -8.57 7.58 -22.59
N SER A 155 -9.01 7.63 -21.33
CA SER A 155 -9.82 8.74 -20.79
C SER A 155 -9.02 10.03 -20.62
N GLY A 156 -7.69 9.93 -20.60
CA GLY A 156 -6.78 11.01 -20.27
C GLY A 156 -6.58 11.23 -18.78
N GLU A 157 -7.13 10.37 -17.91
CA GLU A 157 -6.86 10.36 -16.47
C GLU A 157 -5.74 9.38 -16.11
N PHE A 158 -5.08 9.61 -14.98
CA PHE A 158 -4.14 8.65 -14.42
C PHE A 158 -4.88 7.46 -13.81
N CYS A 159 -4.32 6.26 -13.98
CA CYS A 159 -4.97 5.03 -13.55
C CYS A 159 -5.13 4.91 -12.03
N GLY A 160 -4.27 5.55 -11.24
CA GLY A 160 -4.49 5.65 -9.79
C GLY A 160 -5.75 6.41 -9.41
N VAL A 161 -6.14 7.42 -10.21
CA VAL A 161 -7.38 8.19 -10.01
C VAL A 161 -8.58 7.47 -10.58
N GLU A 162 -8.48 6.94 -11.80
CA GLU A 162 -9.59 6.24 -12.45
C GLU A 162 -10.04 5.02 -11.65
N SER A 163 -9.08 4.21 -11.18
CA SER A 163 -9.40 2.89 -10.64
C SER A 163 -9.94 2.94 -9.21
N ILE A 164 -9.76 4.05 -8.46
CA ILE A 164 -10.28 4.19 -7.10
C ILE A 164 -11.72 4.75 -7.06
N LYS A 165 -12.19 5.42 -8.12
CA LYS A 165 -13.54 6.03 -8.19
C LYS A 165 -14.68 5.08 -7.80
N PRO A 166 -14.73 3.83 -8.32
CA PRO A 166 -15.82 2.91 -7.97
C PRO A 166 -15.87 2.59 -6.47
N VAL A 167 -14.70 2.45 -5.82
CA VAL A 167 -14.60 2.20 -4.38
C VAL A 167 -15.11 3.42 -3.60
N ILE A 168 -14.75 4.63 -4.02
CA ILE A 168 -15.17 5.86 -3.37
C ILE A 168 -16.69 6.08 -3.50
N ASP A 169 -17.25 5.82 -4.68
CA ASP A 169 -18.70 5.95 -4.90
C ASP A 169 -19.50 4.92 -4.10
N TRP A 170 -18.97 3.72 -3.94
CA TRP A 170 -19.54 2.70 -3.06
C TRP A 170 -19.44 3.11 -1.58
N LEU A 171 -18.29 3.60 -1.13
CA LEU A 171 -18.11 4.06 0.26
C LEU A 171 -19.08 5.19 0.62
N LYS A 172 -19.29 6.16 -0.28
CA LYS A 172 -20.29 7.23 -0.11
C LYS A 172 -21.71 6.70 0.14
N GLN A 173 -22.04 5.53 -0.41
CA GLN A 173 -23.37 4.93 -0.26
C GLN A 173 -23.48 4.11 1.03
N GLU A 174 -22.46 3.33 1.36
CA GLU A 174 -22.48 2.41 2.51
C GLU A 174 -22.12 3.06 3.85
N VAL A 175 -21.33 4.13 3.81
CA VAL A 175 -20.80 4.83 4.99
C VAL A 175 -20.87 6.36 4.80
N PRO A 176 -22.05 6.95 4.49
CA PRO A 176 -22.18 8.37 4.16
C PRO A 176 -21.69 9.33 5.27
N GLU A 177 -21.60 8.86 6.51
CA GLU A 177 -21.08 9.59 7.66
C GLU A 177 -19.57 9.91 7.58
N GLY A 178 -18.82 9.21 6.73
CA GLY A 178 -17.35 9.29 6.70
C GLY A 178 -16.70 8.50 7.85
N ASN A 179 -15.43 8.77 8.15
CA ASN A 179 -14.68 8.14 9.25
C ASN A 179 -14.56 6.60 9.14
N ILE A 180 -13.85 6.12 8.13
CA ILE A 180 -13.63 4.68 7.91
C ILE A 180 -12.18 4.25 8.14
N GLN A 181 -11.99 3.00 8.54
CA GLN A 181 -10.72 2.29 8.41
C GLN A 181 -10.91 1.15 7.42
N ILE A 182 -9.99 0.98 6.48
CA ILE A 182 -10.02 -0.15 5.55
C ILE A 182 -9.00 -1.17 6.04
N SER A 183 -9.37 -2.45 6.10
CA SER A 183 -8.44 -3.52 6.45
C SER A 183 -7.26 -3.52 5.50
N TYR A 184 -6.10 -3.95 5.98
CA TYR A 184 -4.87 -3.91 5.20
C TYR A 184 -4.92 -4.82 3.96
N ASP A 185 -5.68 -5.90 3.99
CA ASP A 185 -5.94 -6.73 2.80
C ASP A 185 -7.09 -6.24 1.91
N HIS A 186 -7.65 -5.05 2.21
CA HIS A 186 -8.77 -4.40 1.51
C HIS A 186 -10.03 -5.26 1.42
N GLN A 187 -10.21 -6.22 2.33
CA GLN A 187 -11.42 -7.03 2.38
C GLN A 187 -12.56 -6.35 3.13
N PHE A 188 -12.25 -5.47 4.09
CA PHE A 188 -13.25 -4.89 4.99
C PHE A 188 -13.10 -3.39 5.15
N VAL A 189 -14.24 -2.71 5.31
CA VAL A 189 -14.34 -1.35 5.85
C VAL A 189 -14.87 -1.46 7.26
N TYR A 190 -14.18 -0.85 8.21
CA TYR A 190 -14.58 -0.70 9.60
C TYR A 190 -15.17 0.67 9.83
N LYS A 191 -16.38 0.69 10.39
CA LYS A 191 -17.07 1.89 10.85
C LYS A 191 -16.59 2.30 12.24
N GLU A 192 -16.88 3.53 12.62
CA GLU A 192 -16.55 4.07 13.94
C GLU A 192 -17.20 3.27 15.10
N ASP A 193 -18.36 2.65 14.86
CA ASP A 193 -19.05 1.79 15.84
C ASP A 193 -18.44 0.38 15.98
N GLY A 194 -17.37 0.09 15.23
CA GLY A 194 -16.66 -1.19 15.23
C GLY A 194 -17.28 -2.26 14.32
N THR A 195 -18.39 -1.97 13.64
CA THR A 195 -18.96 -2.89 12.63
C THR A 195 -18.10 -2.91 11.38
N SER A 196 -18.08 -4.05 10.68
CA SER A 196 -17.35 -4.18 9.41
C SER A 196 -18.27 -4.53 8.25
N ILE A 197 -17.95 -3.97 7.08
CA ILE A 197 -18.61 -4.24 5.80
C ILE A 197 -17.57 -4.84 4.87
N LYS A 198 -17.90 -5.98 4.24
CA LYS A 198 -17.04 -6.59 3.24
C LYS A 198 -17.05 -5.75 1.96
N ILE A 199 -15.87 -5.39 1.47
CA ILE A 199 -15.71 -4.68 0.19
C ILE A 199 -16.10 -5.63 -0.95
N PRO A 200 -17.04 -5.23 -1.83
CA PRO A 200 -17.37 -6.02 -3.02
C PRO A 200 -16.13 -6.25 -3.88
N THR A 201 -15.86 -7.51 -4.20
CA THR A 201 -14.63 -7.89 -4.90
C THR A 201 -14.57 -7.30 -6.30
N GLU A 202 -15.73 -7.13 -6.94
CA GLU A 202 -15.88 -6.53 -8.26
C GLU A 202 -15.41 -5.07 -8.35
N LEU A 203 -15.45 -4.32 -7.24
CA LEU A 203 -14.94 -2.94 -7.18
C LEU A 203 -13.42 -2.91 -7.20
N LEU A 204 -12.80 -3.99 -6.75
CA LEU A 204 -11.36 -4.17 -6.75
C LEU A 204 -10.92 -4.76 -8.10
N THR A 205 -11.67 -5.70 -8.69
CA THR A 205 -11.24 -6.44 -9.89
C THR A 205 -11.65 -5.83 -11.24
N SER A 206 -11.53 -4.52 -11.43
CA SER A 206 -11.87 -3.91 -12.74
C SER A 206 -10.92 -4.38 -13.84
N CYS A 207 -11.47 -4.88 -14.95
CA CYS A 207 -10.72 -5.28 -16.14
C CYS A 207 -10.71 -4.23 -17.24
N GLY A 208 -10.95 -2.97 -16.87
CA GLY A 208 -10.71 -1.84 -17.76
C GLY A 208 -9.22 -1.67 -18.07
N GLU A 209 -8.90 -0.70 -18.92
CA GLU A 209 -7.54 -0.39 -19.36
C GLU A 209 -6.56 -0.26 -18.20
N CYS A 210 -6.94 0.48 -17.14
CA CYS A 210 -6.12 0.65 -15.96
C CYS A 210 -5.89 -0.62 -15.15
N GLY A 211 -6.90 -1.47 -15.03
CA GLY A 211 -6.76 -2.76 -14.37
C GLY A 211 -5.82 -3.67 -15.13
N VAL A 212 -5.96 -3.75 -16.46
CA VAL A 212 -5.05 -4.52 -17.33
C VAL A 212 -3.62 -4.00 -17.25
N ASN A 213 -3.43 -2.68 -17.25
CA ASN A 213 -2.10 -2.08 -17.10
C ASN A 213 -1.45 -2.48 -15.76
N MET A 214 -2.18 -2.30 -14.65
CA MET A 214 -1.66 -2.66 -13.33
C MET A 214 -1.32 -4.14 -13.25
N ILE A 215 -2.21 -5.01 -13.73
CA ILE A 215 -1.94 -6.45 -13.80
C ILE A 215 -0.62 -6.73 -14.51
N ASN A 216 -0.41 -6.16 -15.70
CA ASN A 216 0.80 -6.39 -16.48
C ASN A 216 2.05 -5.89 -15.77
N GLU A 217 2.03 -4.69 -15.19
CA GLU A 217 3.20 -4.14 -14.46
C GLU A 217 3.59 -5.04 -13.28
N TYR A 218 2.63 -5.50 -12.49
CA TYR A 218 2.90 -6.35 -11.33
C TYR A 218 3.30 -7.78 -11.72
N GLU A 219 2.61 -8.40 -12.69
CA GLU A 219 2.96 -9.75 -13.16
C GLU A 219 4.35 -9.79 -13.77
N ASN A 220 4.69 -8.83 -14.64
CA ASN A 220 6.01 -8.72 -15.24
C ASN A 220 7.08 -8.51 -14.16
N TRP A 221 6.82 -7.65 -13.17
CA TRP A 221 7.75 -7.42 -12.06
C TRP A 221 8.01 -8.69 -11.25
N ILE A 222 6.94 -9.41 -10.88
CA ILE A 222 7.01 -10.66 -10.13
C ILE A 222 7.76 -11.73 -10.91
N ASP A 223 7.47 -11.88 -12.21
CA ASP A 223 8.11 -12.89 -13.06
C ASP A 223 9.59 -12.58 -13.31
N GLN A 224 9.95 -11.31 -13.43
CA GLN A 224 11.32 -10.90 -13.66
C GLN A 224 12.20 -10.98 -12.41
N TYR A 225 11.67 -10.57 -11.25
CA TYR A 225 12.48 -10.33 -10.06
C TYR A 225 12.23 -11.29 -8.90
N GLY A 226 11.17 -12.10 -8.98
CA GLY A 226 10.70 -12.93 -7.88
C GLY A 226 10.17 -12.10 -6.71
N VAL A 227 9.50 -12.75 -5.76
CA VAL A 227 8.84 -12.09 -4.62
C VAL A 227 9.59 -12.45 -3.34
N PRO A 228 9.86 -11.48 -2.45
CA PRO A 228 10.41 -11.76 -1.14
C PRO A 228 9.60 -12.80 -0.35
N ASP A 229 10.28 -13.80 0.22
CA ASP A 229 9.65 -14.91 0.96
C ASP A 229 8.66 -14.46 2.05
N PRO A 230 8.93 -13.41 2.87
CA PRO A 230 7.98 -12.96 3.88
C PRO A 230 6.63 -12.53 3.29
N ILE A 231 6.62 -11.92 2.10
CA ILE A 231 5.38 -11.52 1.41
C ILE A 231 4.58 -12.77 1.06
N VAL A 232 5.19 -13.73 0.35
CA VAL A 232 4.47 -14.93 -0.09
C VAL A 232 3.98 -15.74 1.10
N LYS A 233 4.85 -15.97 2.10
CA LYS A 233 4.57 -16.87 3.22
C LYS A 233 3.54 -16.31 4.18
N ASN A 234 3.68 -15.05 4.58
CA ASN A 234 2.94 -14.50 5.72
C ASN A 234 1.79 -13.56 5.33
N VAL A 235 1.74 -13.14 4.07
CA VAL A 235 0.64 -12.31 3.54
C VAL A 235 -0.24 -13.14 2.64
N PHE A 236 0.35 -13.96 1.77
CA PHE A 236 -0.36 -14.78 0.79
C PHE A 236 -0.42 -16.27 1.14
N GLY A 237 -0.28 -16.61 2.42
CA GLY A 237 -0.45 -17.97 2.93
C GLY A 237 0.48 -19.03 2.31
N GLY A 238 1.66 -18.61 1.84
CA GLY A 238 2.62 -19.47 1.15
C GLY A 238 2.28 -19.75 -0.31
N SER A 239 1.33 -19.02 -0.91
CA SER A 239 0.89 -19.24 -2.28
C SER A 239 1.26 -18.06 -3.19
N LEU A 240 2.26 -18.26 -4.04
CA LEU A 240 2.58 -17.33 -5.12
C LEU A 240 1.40 -17.23 -6.12
N ASP A 241 0.70 -18.33 -6.35
CA ASP A 241 -0.51 -18.33 -7.17
C ASP A 241 -1.61 -17.47 -6.54
N ALA A 242 -1.74 -17.46 -5.22
CA ALA A 242 -2.63 -16.54 -4.55
C ALA A 242 -2.22 -15.11 -4.94
N LEU A 243 -0.97 -14.69 -4.71
CA LEU A 243 -0.45 -13.36 -5.13
C LEU A 243 -0.73 -13.04 -6.61
N LYS A 244 -0.41 -13.94 -7.55
CA LYS A 244 -0.66 -13.73 -8.99
C LYS A 244 -2.15 -13.63 -9.30
N VAL A 245 -2.98 -14.35 -8.57
CA VAL A 245 -4.43 -14.25 -8.65
C VAL A 245 -4.94 -12.87 -8.20
N TYR A 246 -4.24 -12.15 -7.31
CA TYR A 246 -4.52 -10.73 -6.97
C TYR A 246 -4.24 -9.81 -8.17
N SER A 247 -3.27 -10.16 -9.01
CA SER A 247 -2.96 -9.48 -10.27
C SER A 247 -3.71 -10.08 -11.47
N SER A 248 -4.87 -10.72 -11.30
CA SER A 248 -5.56 -11.40 -12.41
C SER A 248 -6.96 -10.85 -12.68
N CYS A 249 -7.26 -10.71 -13.97
CA CYS A 249 -8.59 -10.37 -14.45
C CYS A 249 -9.41 -11.65 -14.67
N PRO A 250 -10.57 -11.84 -14.02
CA PRO A 250 -11.36 -13.07 -14.17
C PRO A 250 -11.87 -13.30 -15.60
N LEU A 251 -11.81 -12.30 -16.49
CA LEU A 251 -12.19 -12.40 -17.90
C LEU A 251 -11.09 -12.91 -18.84
N VAL A 252 -9.83 -13.08 -18.38
CA VAL A 252 -8.73 -13.60 -19.22
C VAL A 252 -8.61 -15.14 -19.17
N LEU A 253 -9.43 -15.81 -18.35
CA LEU A 253 -9.43 -17.28 -18.24
C LEU A 253 -10.34 -17.99 -19.27
N PHE A 254 -10.98 -17.24 -20.16
CA PHE A 254 -11.83 -17.79 -21.23
C PHE A 254 -11.63 -17.04 -22.55
N SER A 255 -10.43 -17.14 -23.13
CA SER A 255 -10.19 -16.86 -24.56
C SER A 255 -9.26 -17.90 -25.13
#